data_AF-A0A832BDS2-F1
#
_entry.id   AF-A0A832BDS2-F1
#
_cell.length_a   1.000
_cell.length_b   1.000
_cell.length_c   1.000
_cell.angle_alpha   90.00
_cell.angle_beta   90.00
_cell.angle_gamma   90.00
#
_symmetry.space_group_name_H-M   'P 1'
#
loop_
_entity.id
_entity.type
_entity.pdbx_description
1 polymer ?
#
loop_
_entity_poly.entity_id
_entity_poly.type
_entity_poly.pdbx_seq_one_letter_code
_entity_poly.pdbx_strand_id
1 'polypeptide(L)'
;YVVDLNAPYKGILVAKYVRDKLSVGDIIEATVKELDETKTVVLMRERKLYGGKIIDVKPSKVPRIIGRNNTMIKQLTEGTKSTIIVGMNGRIWIKGGDVALTTKAILRIQEEAHTSGLTDRIREMLEKSKKAE
;
A
#
# COMPACT_ATOMS: atom_id res chain seq x y z
N TYR A 1 16.76 1.14 -14.11
CA TYR A 1 15.59 0.25 -14.12
C TYR A 1 14.35 1.08 -14.44
N VAL A 2 13.49 0.56 -15.32
CA VAL A 2 12.16 1.14 -15.58
C VAL A 2 11.17 0.47 -14.63
N VAL A 3 10.36 1.26 -13.94
CA VAL A 3 9.45 0.80 -12.89
C VAL A 3 8.03 1.18 -13.27
N ASP A 4 7.12 0.20 -13.19
CA ASP A 4 5.69 0.45 -13.33
C ASP A 4 5.14 1.06 -12.03
N LEU A 5 4.57 2.26 -12.17
CA LEU A 5 4.05 3.06 -11.08
C LEU A 5 2.53 2.96 -10.92
N ASN A 6 1.80 2.18 -11.73
CA ASN A 6 0.33 2.23 -11.78
C ASN A 6 -0.19 3.66 -12.06
N ALA A 7 0.48 4.35 -12.99
CA ALA A 7 0.24 5.75 -13.35
C ALA A 7 0.52 5.92 -14.86
N PRO A 8 0.05 7.01 -15.50
CA PRO A 8 0.36 7.27 -16.91
C PRO A 8 1.85 7.55 -17.16
N TYR A 9 2.64 7.78 -16.11
CA TYR A 9 4.06 8.07 -16.16
C TYR A 9 4.90 6.84 -15.81
N LYS A 10 6.07 6.73 -16.43
CA LYS A 10 7.05 5.70 -16.08
C LYS A 10 7.94 6.18 -14.94
N GLY A 11 8.27 5.26 -14.04
CA GLY A 11 9.30 5.46 -13.03
C GLY A 11 10.68 5.08 -13.56
N ILE A 12 11.68 5.89 -13.29
CA ILE A 12 13.09 5.55 -13.53
C ILE A 12 13.81 5.49 -12.19
N LEU A 13 14.47 4.36 -11.96
CA LEU A 13 15.42 4.17 -10.89
C LEU A 13 16.83 4.04 -11.47
N VAL A 14 17.70 5.00 -11.17
CA VAL A 14 19.06 5.05 -11.73
C VAL A 14 19.91 3.97 -11.09
N ALA A 15 20.48 3.06 -11.90
CA ALA A 15 21.19 1.87 -11.43
C ALA A 15 22.33 2.18 -10.44
N LYS A 16 23.00 3.33 -10.60
CA LYS A 16 24.06 3.82 -9.71
C LYS A 16 23.62 3.97 -8.25
N TYR A 17 22.34 4.24 -8.00
CA TYR A 17 21.81 4.47 -6.65
C TYR A 17 21.09 3.26 -6.07
N VAL A 18 21.03 2.15 -6.81
CA VAL A 18 20.31 0.96 -6.38
C VAL A 18 21.22 0.09 -5.52
N ARG A 19 20.75 -0.24 -4.32
CA ARG A 19 21.46 -1.06 -3.34
C ARG A 19 21.37 -2.56 -3.66
N ASP A 20 20.18 -3.02 -4.05
CA ASP A 20 19.92 -4.43 -4.33
C ASP A 20 19.86 -4.72 -5.84
N LYS A 21 20.28 -5.91 -6.27
CA LYS A 21 20.03 -6.34 -7.65
C LYS A 21 18.53 -6.57 -7.86
N LEU A 22 17.96 -5.83 -8.80
CA LEU A 22 16.55 -5.92 -9.18
C LEU A 22 16.40 -6.73 -10.47
N SER A 23 15.40 -7.60 -10.49
CA SER A 23 14.97 -8.40 -11.64
C SER A 23 13.53 -8.04 -12.02
N VAL A 24 13.14 -8.39 -13.26
CA VAL A 24 11.75 -8.20 -13.72
C VAL A 24 10.80 -8.98 -12.80
N GLY A 25 9.73 -8.32 -12.36
CA GLY A 25 8.76 -8.88 -11.41
C GLY A 25 9.06 -8.58 -9.94
N ASP A 26 10.23 -8.05 -9.61
CA ASP A 26 10.51 -7.60 -8.25
C ASP A 26 9.63 -6.43 -7.84
N ILE A 27 9.25 -6.42 -6.57
CA ILE A 27 8.46 -5.37 -5.95
C ILE A 27 9.39 -4.49 -5.13
N ILE A 28 9.27 -3.18 -5.29
CA ILE A 28 10.03 -2.20 -4.52
C ILE A 28 9.11 -1.16 -3.88
N GLU A 29 9.48 -0.72 -2.70
CA GLU A 29 9.05 0.57 -2.16
C GLU A 29 10.11 1.61 -2.54
N ALA A 30 9.70 2.78 -3.01
CA ALA A 30 10.61 3.86 -3.35
C ALA A 30 9.94 5.22 -3.14
N THR A 31 10.73 6.28 -3.02
CA THR A 31 10.23 7.66 -2.92
C THR A 31 10.43 8.40 -4.24
N VAL A 32 9.48 9.25 -4.60
CA VAL A 32 9.60 10.17 -5.74
C VAL A 32 10.60 11.27 -5.38
N LYS A 33 11.65 11.41 -6.18
CA LYS A 33 12.65 12.48 -6.03
C LYS A 33 12.21 13.74 -6.78
N GLU A 34 11.94 13.59 -8.06
CA GLU A 34 11.62 14.68 -8.98
C GLU A 34 10.81 14.16 -10.17
N LEU A 35 10.06 15.06 -10.78
CA LEU A 35 9.43 14.85 -12.09
C LEU A 35 10.26 15.63 -13.10
N ASP A 36 10.88 14.91 -14.03
CA ASP A 36 11.68 15.50 -15.09
C ASP A 36 10.80 16.17 -16.15
N GLU A 37 11.38 17.06 -16.97
CA GLU A 37 10.70 17.83 -18.03
C GLU A 37 10.01 16.93 -19.05
N THR A 38 10.51 15.71 -19.22
CA THR A 38 9.94 14.65 -20.07
C THR A 38 8.74 13.91 -19.45
N LYS A 39 8.21 14.38 -18.32
CA LYS A 39 7.17 13.73 -17.51
C LYS A 39 7.58 12.34 -17.00
N THR A 40 8.88 12.18 -16.76
CA THR A 40 9.44 10.95 -16.20
C THR A 40 9.64 11.10 -14.70
N VAL A 41 9.21 10.11 -13.92
CA VAL A 41 9.33 10.16 -12.45
C VAL A 41 10.65 9.53 -12.03
N VAL A 42 11.55 10.31 -11.46
CA VAL A 42 12.81 9.79 -10.91
C VAL A 42 12.56 9.29 -9.48
N LEU A 43 12.93 8.04 -9.22
CA LEU A 43 12.79 7.38 -7.93
C LEU A 43 14.12 7.33 -7.18
N MET A 44 14.05 7.32 -5.85
CA MET A 44 15.20 7.17 -4.97
C MET A 44 14.82 6.38 -3.70
N ARG A 45 15.85 6.00 -2.92
CA ARG A 45 15.70 5.31 -1.62
C ARG A 45 14.85 4.04 -1.73
N GLU A 46 15.11 3.25 -2.77
CA GLU A 46 14.40 1.99 -2.96
C GLU A 46 14.68 0.99 -1.83
N ARG A 47 13.69 0.16 -1.55
CA ARG A 47 13.80 -1.02 -0.72
C ARG A 47 13.07 -2.17 -1.41
N LYS A 48 13.78 -3.27 -1.69
CA LYS A 48 13.16 -4.47 -2.26
C LYS A 48 12.23 -5.12 -1.23
N LEU A 49 11.01 -5.41 -1.65
CA LEU A 49 10.01 -6.10 -0.84
C LEU A 49 9.98 -7.58 -1.23
N TYR A 50 10.14 -8.45 -0.23
CA TYR A 50 10.18 -9.89 -0.43
C TYR A 50 8.89 -10.56 0.04
N GLY A 51 8.27 -11.34 -0.83
CA GLY A 51 7.00 -12.03 -0.57
C GLY A 51 5.85 -11.05 -0.32
N GLY A 52 4.87 -11.49 0.48
CA GLY A 52 3.65 -10.72 0.72
C GLY A 52 2.71 -10.72 -0.48
N LYS A 53 1.66 -9.90 -0.39
CA LYS A 53 0.62 -9.75 -1.39
C LYS A 53 0.46 -8.27 -1.75
N ILE A 54 0.40 -7.98 -3.05
CA ILE A 54 -0.01 -6.67 -3.54
C ILE A 54 -1.51 -6.70 -3.82
N ILE A 55 -2.19 -5.63 -3.44
CA ILE A 55 -3.54 -5.32 -3.90
C ILE A 55 -3.54 -3.92 -4.50
N ASP A 56 -4.40 -3.74 -5.50
CA ASP A 56 -4.60 -2.45 -6.14
C ASP A 56 -5.90 -1.81 -5.63
N VAL A 57 -5.81 -0.54 -5.29
CA VAL A 57 -6.94 0.32 -4.94
C VAL A 57 -6.93 1.57 -5.79
N LYS A 58 -8.07 2.25 -5.88
CA LYS A 58 -8.13 3.56 -6.55
C LYS A 58 -7.21 4.55 -5.79
N PRO A 59 -6.26 5.24 -6.46
CA PRO A 59 -5.37 6.21 -5.80
C PRO A 59 -6.14 7.28 -5.00
N SER A 60 -7.30 7.71 -5.49
CA SER A 60 -8.18 8.68 -4.82
C SER A 60 -8.76 8.20 -3.48
N LYS A 61 -8.70 6.89 -3.19
CA LYS A 61 -9.17 6.28 -1.94
C LYS A 61 -8.05 6.03 -0.93
N VAL A 62 -6.78 6.15 -1.34
CA VAL A 62 -5.62 5.94 -0.47
C VAL A 62 -5.65 6.81 0.80
N PRO A 63 -5.92 8.13 0.74
CA PRO A 63 -5.99 8.95 1.96
C PRO A 63 -7.02 8.46 2.97
N ARG A 64 -8.15 7.91 2.50
CA ARG A 64 -9.20 7.34 3.36
C ARG A 64 -8.76 6.02 4.00
N ILE A 65 -8.04 5.18 3.27
CA ILE A 65 -7.48 3.91 3.79
C ILE A 65 -6.43 4.18 4.88
N ILE A 66 -5.60 5.21 4.71
CA ILE A 66 -4.64 5.64 5.73
C ILE A 66 -5.37 6.17 6.97
N GLY A 67 -6.42 6.97 6.74
CA GLY A 67 -7.19 7.61 7.80
C GLY A 67 -6.48 8.85 8.38
N ARG A 68 -7.23 9.67 9.11
CA ARG A 68 -6.69 10.88 9.76
C ARG A 68 -5.64 10.48 10.79
N ASN A 69 -4.46 11.10 10.80
CA ASN A 69 -3.35 10.77 11.71
C ASN A 69 -2.94 9.29 11.68
N ASN A 70 -3.10 8.64 10.52
CA ASN A 70 -2.82 7.21 10.32
C ASN A 70 -3.64 6.28 11.22
N THR A 71 -4.81 6.71 11.73
CA THR A 71 -5.60 5.90 12.66
C THR A 71 -6.10 4.61 12.03
N MET A 72 -6.64 4.68 10.81
CA MET A 72 -7.22 3.52 10.12
C MET A 72 -6.15 2.46 9.81
N ILE A 73 -5.01 2.89 9.25
CA ILE A 73 -3.92 1.94 8.92
C ILE A 73 -3.31 1.32 10.18
N LYS A 74 -3.20 2.07 11.28
CA LYS A 74 -2.76 1.52 12.57
C LYS A 74 -3.75 0.47 13.09
N GLN A 75 -5.04 0.77 13.06
CA GLN A 75 -6.08 -0.18 13.47
C GLN A 75 -6.07 -1.46 12.64
N LEU A 76 -5.87 -1.36 11.32
CA LEU A 76 -5.72 -2.54 10.45
C LEU A 76 -4.48 -3.34 10.82
N THR A 77 -3.34 -2.67 10.99
CA THR A 77 -2.05 -3.30 11.35
C THR A 77 -2.14 -4.03 12.69
N GLU A 78 -2.67 -3.38 13.73
CA GLU A 78 -2.84 -3.96 15.07
C GLU A 78 -3.95 -5.04 15.12
N GLY A 79 -5.02 -4.83 14.35
CA GLY A 79 -6.15 -5.74 14.26
C GLY A 79 -5.84 -7.03 13.53
N THR A 80 -5.01 -6.98 12.48
CA THR A 80 -4.68 -8.16 11.67
C THR A 80 -3.28 -8.73 11.92
N LYS A 81 -2.44 -8.00 12.67
CA LYS A 81 -1.01 -8.27 12.85
C LYS A 81 -0.22 -8.34 11.54
N SER A 82 -0.77 -7.79 10.47
CA SER A 82 -0.14 -7.72 9.15
C SER A 82 0.74 -6.47 9.05
N THR A 83 1.88 -6.58 8.38
CA THR A 83 2.68 -5.42 7.94
C THR A 83 2.06 -4.87 6.67
N ILE A 84 1.73 -3.58 6.65
CA ILE A 84 1.04 -2.93 5.53
C ILE A 84 1.85 -1.72 5.07
N ILE A 85 2.18 -1.67 3.78
CA ILE A 85 2.80 -0.52 3.12
C ILE A 85 1.82 0.02 2.09
N VAL A 86 1.50 1.31 2.19
CA VAL A 86 0.51 1.96 1.34
C VAL A 86 1.22 2.93 0.40
N GLY A 87 1.23 2.62 -0.90
CA GLY A 87 1.71 3.51 -1.95
C GLY A 87 0.63 4.53 -2.36
N MET A 88 1.05 5.79 -2.56
CA MET A 88 0.15 6.86 -3.02
C MET A 88 -0.42 6.62 -4.42
N ASN A 89 0.19 5.71 -5.18
CA ASN A 89 -0.26 5.22 -6.47
C ASN A 89 -1.35 4.13 -6.38
N GLY A 90 -1.86 3.84 -5.19
CA GLY A 90 -2.90 2.84 -4.99
C GLY A 90 -2.39 1.40 -4.91
N ARG A 91 -1.07 1.15 -4.95
CA ARG A 91 -0.52 -0.17 -4.64
C ARG A 91 -0.35 -0.32 -3.14
N ILE A 92 -0.96 -1.35 -2.57
CA ILE A 92 -0.82 -1.68 -1.16
C ILE A 92 -0.17 -3.05 -1.05
N TRP A 93 0.95 -3.11 -0.34
CA TRP A 93 1.65 -4.34 -0.05
C TRP A 93 1.36 -4.79 1.37
N ILE A 94 1.00 -6.07 1.53
CA ILE A 94 0.59 -6.68 2.80
C ILE A 94 1.43 -7.93 3.04
N LYS A 95 2.00 -8.10 4.23
CA LYS A 95 2.78 -9.29 4.59
C LYS A 95 2.60 -9.68 6.05
N GLY A 96 2.55 -10.99 6.31
CA GLY A 96 2.37 -11.55 7.66
C GLY A 96 0.94 -11.35 8.17
N GLY A 97 0.68 -11.85 9.38
CA GLY A 97 -0.65 -11.77 10.00
C GLY A 97 -1.76 -12.42 9.15
N ASP A 98 -2.99 -11.94 9.34
CA ASP A 98 -4.13 -12.33 8.52
C ASP A 98 -4.26 -11.44 7.28
N VAL A 99 -3.50 -11.78 6.24
CA VAL A 99 -3.49 -11.08 4.94
C VAL A 99 -4.88 -11.07 4.29
N ALA A 100 -5.69 -12.11 4.49
CA ALA A 100 -7.01 -12.23 3.88
C ALA A 100 -7.99 -11.23 4.52
N LEU A 101 -8.01 -11.15 5.85
CA LEU A 101 -8.80 -10.17 6.58
C LEU A 101 -8.33 -8.74 6.31
N THR A 102 -7.01 -8.48 6.27
CA THR A 102 -6.48 -7.16 5.90
C THR A 102 -6.95 -6.75 4.51
N THR A 103 -6.86 -7.66 3.52
CA THR A 103 -7.31 -7.41 2.15
C THR A 103 -8.80 -7.08 2.12
N LYS A 104 -9.63 -7.89 2.80
CA LYS A 104 -11.08 -7.70 2.86
C LYS A 104 -11.46 -6.36 3.50
N ALA A 105 -10.79 -5.98 4.59
CA ALA A 105 -11.04 -4.71 5.27
C ALA A 105 -10.67 -3.51 4.40
N ILE A 106 -9.53 -3.55 3.68
CA ILE A 106 -9.11 -2.47 2.78
C ILE A 106 -10.09 -2.29 1.62
N LEU A 107 -10.53 -3.39 0.99
CA LEU A 107 -11.53 -3.33 -0.08
C LEU A 107 -12.87 -2.76 0.41
N ARG A 108 -13.29 -3.15 1.61
CA ARG A 108 -14.49 -2.59 2.24
C ARG A 108 -14.37 -1.08 2.50
N ILE A 109 -13.21 -0.62 2.98
CA ILE A 109 -12.95 0.81 3.19
C ILE A 109 -12.99 1.58 1.85
N GLN A 110 -12.51 0.98 0.77
CA GLN A 110 -12.56 1.57 -0.56
C GLN A 110 -14.01 1.80 -1.02
N GLU A 111 -14.88 0.81 -0.82
CA GLU A 111 -16.30 0.85 -1.22
C GLU A 111 -17.12 1.80 -0.34
N GLU A 112 -16.93 1.73 0.98
CA GLU A 112 -17.70 2.50 1.96
C GLU A 112 -17.06 3.86 2.31
N ALA A 113 -16.16 4.40 1.47
CA ALA A 113 -15.38 5.61 1.77
C ALA A 113 -16.21 6.88 2.07
N HIS A 114 -17.49 6.90 1.71
CA HIS A 114 -18.40 8.03 1.91
C HIS A 114 -19.33 7.89 3.12
N THR A 115 -19.29 6.73 3.81
CA THR A 115 -20.17 6.48 4.97
C THR A 115 -19.56 7.03 6.26
N SER A 116 -20.43 7.51 7.15
CA SER A 116 -20.09 7.85 8.53
C SER A 116 -19.96 6.58 9.38
N GLY A 117 -19.14 6.63 10.44
CA GLY A 117 -18.96 5.49 11.36
C GLY A 117 -18.17 4.31 10.79
N LEU A 118 -17.52 4.45 9.62
CA LEU A 118 -16.74 3.37 9.01
C LEU A 118 -15.66 2.82 9.93
N THR A 119 -14.99 3.69 10.70
CA THR A 119 -13.94 3.30 11.63
C THR A 119 -14.42 2.29 12.67
N ASP A 120 -15.59 2.53 13.26
CA ASP A 120 -16.15 1.65 14.28
C ASP A 120 -16.58 0.31 13.68
N ARG A 121 -17.19 0.34 12.48
CA ARG A 121 -17.57 -0.89 11.76
C ARG A 121 -16.38 -1.76 11.40
N ILE A 122 -15.28 -1.16 10.96
CA ILE A 122 -14.05 -1.88 10.66
C ILE A 122 -13.47 -2.48 11.94
N ARG A 123 -13.46 -1.71 13.05
CA ARG A 123 -13.02 -2.23 14.34
C ARG A 123 -13.82 -3.45 14.77
N GLU A 124 -15.16 -3.38 14.74
CA GLU A 124 -16.03 -4.51 15.06
C GLU A 124 -15.77 -5.72 14.16
N MET A 125 -15.55 -5.50 12.86
CA MET A 125 -15.24 -6.56 11.91
C MET A 125 -13.93 -7.27 12.24
N LEU A 126 -12.90 -6.52 12.64
CA LEU A 126 -11.61 -7.07 13.05
C LEU A 126 -11.72 -7.84 14.37
N GLU A 127 -12.46 -7.31 15.35
CA GLU A 127 -12.67 -7.97 16.65
C GLU A 127 -13.50 -9.25 16.54
N LYS A 128 -14.54 -9.28 15.70
CA LYS A 128 -15.35 -10.49 15.48
C LYS A 128 -14.54 -11.61 14.84
N SER A 129 -13.65 -11.29 13.91
CA SER A 129 -12.82 -12.28 13.23
C SER A 129 -11.84 -12.95 14.21
N LYS A 130 -11.29 -12.19 15.17
CA LYS A 130 -10.43 -12.73 16.26
C LYS A 130 -11.14 -13.69 17.22
N LYS A 131 -12.47 -13.64 17.32
CA LYS A 131 -13.26 -14.53 18.20
C LYS A 131 -13.75 -15.80 17.51
N ALA A 132 -13.61 -15.87 16.18
CA ALA A 132 -14.04 -17.00 15.36
C ALA A 132 -12.89 -18.00 15.07
N GLU A 133 -11.66 -17.64 15.45
CA GLU A 133 -10.52 -18.54 15.67
C GLU A 133 -10.51 -19.04 17.12
#